data_AF-A0A6L9KZT2-F1
#
_entry.id   AF-A0A6L9KZT2-F1
#
_cell.length_a   1.000
_cell.length_b   1.000
_cell.length_c   1.000
_cell.angle_alpha   90.00
_cell.angle_beta   90.00
_cell.angle_gamma   90.00
#
_symmetry.space_group_name_H-M   'P 1'
#
loop_
_entity.id
_entity.type
_entity.pdbx_description
1 polymer ?
#
loop_
_entity_poly.entity_id
_entity_poly.type
_entity_poly.pdbx_seq_one_letter_code
_entity_poly.pdbx_strand_id
1 'polypeptide(L)'
;QSVRAYLYKEDFQRFWEYESPVWAGKFLDQWCTDVMRSKIDPLKKFVGTLRNHRELLLNYFRAKKAFSSGVVVVEGLNNKAKVTMRKAYGYKAHEMLELSLYHVLGKLPEPELNHRFF
;
A
#
# COMPACT_ATOMS: atom_id res chain seq x y z
N GLN A 1 22.23 -3.57 16.69
CA GLN A 1 21.20 -2.50 16.56
C GLN A 1 19.87 -3.00 15.97
N SER A 2 19.77 -4.24 15.47
CA SER A 2 18.63 -4.74 14.71
C SER A 2 17.38 -5.09 15.54
N VAL A 3 17.54 -5.58 16.77
CA VAL A 3 16.42 -6.06 17.60
C VAL A 3 15.45 -4.94 17.97
N ARG A 4 15.94 -3.74 18.32
CA ARG A 4 15.06 -2.60 18.67
C ARG A 4 14.24 -2.11 17.48
N ALA A 5 14.84 -2.06 16.29
CA ALA A 5 14.12 -1.68 15.07
C ALA A 5 13.02 -2.70 14.73
N TYR A 6 13.31 -3.99 14.93
CA TYR A 6 12.34 -5.06 14.76
C TYR A 6 11.16 -4.95 15.73
N LEU A 7 11.42 -4.67 17.01
CA LEU A 7 10.36 -4.47 18.01
C LEU A 7 9.47 -3.28 17.69
N TYR A 8 10.03 -2.14 17.24
CA TYR A 8 9.21 -1.00 16.81
C TYR A 8 8.35 -1.31 15.59
N LYS A 9 8.85 -2.14 14.67
CA LYS A 9 8.08 -2.61 13.51
C LYS A 9 6.92 -3.50 13.96
N GLU A 10 7.14 -4.43 14.89
CA GLU A 10 6.08 -5.29 15.42
C GLU A 10 5.05 -4.50 16.22
N ASP A 11 5.48 -3.59 17.10
CA ASP A 11 4.56 -2.77 17.88
C ASP A 11 3.67 -1.90 16.97
N PHE A 12 4.21 -1.40 15.84
CA PHE A 12 3.43 -0.65 14.87
C PHE A 12 2.31 -1.47 14.20
N GLN A 13 2.40 -2.81 14.14
CA GLN A 13 1.31 -3.64 13.58
C GLN A 13 0.00 -3.46 14.34
N ARG A 14 0.08 -3.22 15.65
CA ARG A 14 -1.06 -3.01 16.54
C ARG A 14 -1.89 -1.78 16.15
N PHE A 15 -1.29 -0.82 15.42
CA PHE A 15 -2.00 0.33 14.89
C PHE A 15 -3.25 -0.05 14.09
N TRP A 16 -3.17 -1.14 13.31
CA TRP A 16 -4.26 -1.58 12.42
C TRP A 16 -5.38 -2.34 13.14
N GLU A 17 -5.12 -2.81 14.36
CA GLU A 17 -6.08 -3.53 15.18
C GLU A 17 -7.13 -2.59 15.78
N TYR A 18 -6.78 -1.32 16.03
CA TYR A 18 -7.71 -0.35 16.59
C TYR A 18 -8.94 -0.12 15.69
N GLU A 19 -10.11 0.05 16.30
CA GLU A 19 -11.36 0.39 15.58
C GLU A 19 -11.66 1.89 15.62
N SER A 20 -11.30 2.54 16.72
CA SER A 20 -11.60 3.96 16.92
C SER A 20 -10.48 4.85 16.36
N PRO A 21 -10.82 5.88 15.55
CA PRO A 21 -9.83 6.83 15.04
C PRO A 21 -9.14 7.62 16.17
N VAL A 22 -9.82 7.82 17.29
CA VAL A 22 -9.26 8.57 18.43
C VAL A 22 -8.15 7.76 19.11
N TRP A 23 -8.38 6.47 19.34
CA TRP A 23 -7.40 5.58 19.95
C TRP A 23 -6.23 5.30 19.00
N ALA A 24 -6.50 5.08 17.72
CA ALA A 24 -5.46 4.95 16.69
C ALA A 24 -4.57 6.20 16.62
N GLY A 25 -5.17 7.40 16.68
CA GLY A 25 -4.42 8.66 16.67
C GLY A 25 -3.51 8.83 17.89
N LYS A 26 -4.02 8.52 19.09
CA LYS A 26 -3.21 8.56 20.32
C LYS A 26 -2.05 7.56 20.25
N PHE A 27 -2.29 6.35 19.77
CA PHE A 27 -1.23 5.36 19.57
C PHE A 27 -0.16 5.89 18.60
N LEU A 28 -0.58 6.45 17.46
CA LEU A 28 0.31 6.97 16.43
C LEU A 28 1.22 8.08 16.98
N ASP A 29 0.66 9.02 17.74
CA ASP A 29 1.39 10.14 18.31
C ASP A 29 2.40 9.67 19.37
N GLN A 30 2.00 8.69 20.21
CA GLN A 30 2.85 8.08 21.23
C GLN A 30 4.00 7.30 20.58
N TRP A 31 3.69 6.42 19.63
CA TRP A 31 4.68 5.61 18.91
C TRP A 31 5.69 6.49 18.18
N CYS A 32 5.23 7.56 17.50
CA CYS A 32 6.12 8.53 16.86
C CYS A 32 7.06 9.20 17.88
N THR A 33 6.58 9.50 19.08
CA THR A 33 7.40 10.10 20.14
C THR A 33 8.46 9.13 20.65
N ASP A 34 8.10 7.85 20.83
CA ASP A 34 9.04 6.82 21.30
C ASP A 34 10.10 6.48 20.25
N VAL A 35 9.73 6.44 18.97
CA VAL A 35 10.67 6.25 17.87
C VAL A 35 11.60 7.44 17.71
N MET A 36 11.12 8.68 17.88
CA MET A 36 11.98 9.87 17.83
C MET A 36 13.01 9.92 18.97
N ARG A 37 12.66 9.35 20.14
CA ARG A 37 13.59 9.16 21.27
C ARG A 37 14.61 8.05 21.03
N SER A 38 14.35 7.15 20.08
CA SER A 38 15.34 6.14 19.65
C SER A 38 16.49 6.78 18.87
N LYS A 39 17.69 6.21 18.91
CA LYS A 39 18.83 6.61 18.08
C LYS A 39 18.87 5.86 16.73
N ILE A 40 17.71 5.67 16.10
CA ILE A 40 17.57 4.92 14.84
C ILE A 40 17.13 5.88 13.73
N ASP A 41 18.10 6.43 13.00
CA ASP A 41 17.85 7.47 12.00
C ASP A 41 16.91 7.06 10.84
N PRO A 42 16.93 5.81 10.33
CA PRO A 42 15.98 5.38 9.31
C PRO A 42 14.52 5.47 9.77
N LEU A 43 14.25 5.11 11.03
CA LEU A 43 12.90 5.15 11.60
C LEU A 43 12.43 6.59 11.85
N LYS A 44 13.33 7.51 12.19
CA LYS A 44 12.99 8.94 12.34
C LYS A 44 12.51 9.57 11.03
N LYS A 45 13.16 9.23 9.91
CA LYS A 45 12.69 9.69 8.58
C LYS A 45 11.27 9.19 8.29
N PHE A 46 11.00 7.94 8.60
CA PHE A 46 9.67 7.34 8.46
C PHE A 46 8.62 7.99 9.37
N VAL A 47 8.98 8.35 10.60
CA VAL A 47 8.10 9.12 11.50
C VAL A 47 7.76 10.49 10.90
N GLY A 48 8.71 11.15 10.22
CA GLY A 48 8.45 12.39 9.50
C GLY A 48 7.34 12.25 8.46
N THR A 49 7.40 11.20 7.64
CA THR A 49 6.35 10.91 6.64
C THR A 49 5.01 10.55 7.30
N LEU A 50 5.03 9.76 8.39
CA LEU A 50 3.83 9.39 9.14
C LEU A 50 3.09 10.61 9.69
N ARG A 51 3.82 11.57 10.25
CA ARG A 51 3.24 12.81 10.79
C ARG A 51 2.60 13.66 9.70
N ASN A 52 3.23 13.76 8.53
CA ASN A 52 2.67 14.50 7.39
C ASN A 52 1.37 13.87 6.86
N HIS A 53 1.27 12.53 6.91
CA HIS A 53 0.08 11.80 6.43
C HIS A 53 -0.89 11.38 7.54
N ARG A 54 -0.75 11.93 8.75
CA ARG A 54 -1.55 11.57 9.93
C ARG A 54 -3.06 11.65 9.66
N GLU A 55 -3.53 12.72 9.03
CA GLU A 55 -4.96 12.89 8.76
C GLU A 55 -5.50 11.83 7.80
N LEU A 56 -4.74 11.49 6.76
CA LEU A 56 -5.11 10.45 5.79
C LEU A 56 -5.16 9.07 6.45
N LEU A 57 -4.21 8.77 7.33
CA LEU A 57 -4.18 7.53 8.10
C LEU A 57 -5.38 7.43 9.04
N LEU A 58 -5.79 8.54 9.67
CA LEU A 58 -6.97 8.56 10.53
C LEU A 58 -8.29 8.47 9.76
N ASN A 59 -8.33 8.95 8.51
CA ASN A 59 -9.50 8.81 7.65
C ASN A 59 -9.83 7.34 7.35
N TYR A 60 -8.83 6.44 7.33
CA TYR A 60 -9.06 4.99 7.22
C TYR A 60 -9.95 4.44 8.33
N PHE A 61 -9.71 4.84 9.59
CA PHE A 61 -10.51 4.42 10.74
C PHE A 61 -11.87 5.12 10.77
N ARG A 62 -11.95 6.40 10.34
CA ARG A 62 -13.22 7.11 10.19
C ARG A 62 -14.14 6.45 9.15
N ALA A 63 -13.56 5.92 8.08
CA ALA A 63 -14.26 5.13 7.08
C ALA A 63 -14.58 3.69 7.53
N LYS A 64 -14.46 3.37 8.83
CA LYS A 64 -14.72 2.04 9.41
C LYS A 64 -13.97 0.90 8.74
N LYS A 65 -12.75 1.16 8.23
CA LYS A 65 -11.99 0.17 7.45
C LYS A 65 -12.77 -0.36 6.21
N ALA A 66 -13.81 0.34 5.76
CA ALA A 66 -14.69 -0.09 4.67
C ALA A 66 -13.96 -0.19 3.34
N PHE A 67 -12.94 0.64 3.14
CA PHE A 67 -11.92 0.40 2.12
C PHE A 67 -10.87 -0.52 2.73
N SER A 68 -11.00 -1.83 2.53
CA SER A 68 -9.94 -2.81 2.83
C SER A 68 -8.67 -2.65 1.97
N SER A 69 -8.48 -1.47 1.37
CA SER A 69 -7.35 -1.10 0.53
C SER A 69 -6.08 -1.00 1.37
N GLY A 70 -5.15 -1.92 1.16
CA GLY A 70 -3.77 -1.65 1.56
C GLY A 70 -2.78 -2.73 1.16
N VAL A 71 -3.05 -3.97 1.54
CA VAL A 71 -2.12 -5.07 1.27
C VAL A 71 -2.70 -6.00 0.21
N VAL A 72 -3.74 -6.80 0.49
CA VAL A 72 -4.11 -7.90 -0.43
C VAL A 72 -4.73 -7.45 -1.76
N VAL A 73 -5.63 -6.46 -1.77
CA VAL A 73 -6.28 -5.98 -3.01
C VAL A 73 -5.34 -5.08 -3.81
N VAL A 74 -4.60 -4.20 -3.13
CA VAL A 74 -3.65 -3.27 -3.77
C VAL A 74 -2.42 -4.00 -4.27
N GLU A 75 -1.83 -4.93 -3.51
CA GLU A 75 -0.74 -5.78 -4.00
C GLU A 75 -1.20 -6.67 -5.15
N GLY A 76 -2.41 -7.22 -5.10
CA GLY A 76 -2.98 -8.00 -6.19
C GLY A 76 -3.12 -7.18 -7.48
N LEU A 77 -3.61 -5.94 -7.37
CA LEU A 77 -3.71 -5.00 -8.49
C LEU A 77 -2.32 -4.53 -8.97
N ASN A 78 -1.40 -4.21 -8.07
CA ASN A 78 -0.04 -3.81 -8.42
C ASN A 78 0.73 -4.94 -9.09
N ASN A 79 0.57 -6.18 -8.62
CA ASN A 79 1.18 -7.35 -9.25
C ASN A 79 0.61 -7.58 -10.64
N LYS A 80 -0.71 -7.45 -10.83
CA LYS A 80 -1.33 -7.52 -12.16
C LYS A 80 -0.80 -6.43 -13.09
N ALA A 81 -0.79 -5.17 -12.64
CA ALA A 81 -0.27 -4.05 -13.41
C ALA A 81 1.20 -4.26 -13.79
N LYS A 82 2.04 -4.73 -12.85
CA LYS A 82 3.46 -5.02 -13.09
C LYS A 82 3.66 -6.14 -14.12
N VAL A 83 2.85 -7.20 -14.08
CA VAL A 83 2.90 -8.27 -15.10
C VAL A 83 2.44 -7.75 -16.45
N THR A 84 1.37 -6.95 -16.52
CA THR A 84 0.89 -6.33 -17.77
C THR A 84 1.97 -5.45 -18.39
N MET A 85 2.61 -4.58 -17.60
CA MET A 85 3.72 -3.74 -18.07
C MET A 85 4.91 -4.57 -18.60
N ARG A 86 5.22 -5.71 -17.98
CA ARG A 86 6.27 -6.63 -18.48
C ARG A 86 5.89 -7.28 -19.81
N LYS A 87 4.62 -7.67 -19.98
CA LYS A 87 4.11 -8.20 -21.27
C LYS A 87 4.09 -7.14 -22.36
N ALA A 88 3.90 -5.89 -21.97
CA ALA A 88 3.82 -4.72 -22.86
C ALA A 88 5.19 -4.16 -23.30
N TYR A 89 6.32 -4.80 -22.96
CA TYR A 89 7.67 -4.30 -23.28
C TYR A 89 7.95 -4.13 -24.79
N GLY A 90 7.08 -4.66 -25.66
CA GLY A 90 7.13 -4.47 -27.12
C GLY A 90 6.17 -3.40 -27.67
N TYR A 91 5.43 -2.68 -26.83
CA TYR A 91 4.48 -1.68 -27.30
C TYR A 91 5.20 -0.41 -27.75
N LYS A 92 4.90 0.03 -28.96
CA LYS A 92 5.49 1.26 -29.54
C LYS A 92 4.81 2.54 -29.06
N ALA A 93 3.57 2.46 -28.56
CA ALA A 93 2.75 3.60 -28.17
C ALA A 93 2.26 3.47 -26.72
N HIS A 94 2.23 4.59 -26.01
CA HIS A 94 1.77 4.66 -24.62
C HIS A 94 0.28 4.31 -24.47
N GLU A 95 -0.54 4.69 -25.44
CA GLU A 95 -1.98 4.41 -25.47
C GLU A 95 -2.28 2.90 -25.42
N MET A 96 -1.44 2.08 -26.07
CA MET A 96 -1.59 0.61 -26.05
C MET A 96 -1.30 0.02 -24.67
N LEU A 97 -0.34 0.61 -23.94
CA LEU A 97 -0.07 0.22 -22.57
C LEU A 97 -1.28 0.56 -21.68
N GLU A 98 -1.83 1.77 -21.82
CA GLU A 98 -2.98 2.22 -21.06
C GLU A 98 -4.20 1.33 -21.29
N LEU A 99 -4.51 1.02 -22.55
CA LEU A 99 -5.60 0.13 -22.94
C LEU A 99 -5.41 -1.29 -22.37
N SER A 100 -4.21 -1.85 -22.46
CA SER A 100 -3.92 -3.16 -21.86
C SER A 100 -4.09 -3.18 -20.35
N LEU A 101 -3.74 -2.07 -19.69
CA LEU A 101 -3.88 -1.93 -18.24
C LEU A 101 -5.35 -1.90 -17.86
N TYR A 102 -6.16 -1.10 -18.54
CA TYR A 102 -7.62 -1.04 -18.31
C TYR A 102 -8.29 -2.38 -18.59
N HIS A 103 -7.89 -3.08 -19.65
CA HIS A 103 -8.43 -4.38 -19.99
C HIS A 103 -8.17 -5.42 -18.88
N VAL A 104 -6.91 -5.53 -18.42
CA VAL A 104 -6.52 -6.50 -17.38
C VAL A 104 -7.10 -6.15 -16.01
N LEU A 105 -7.15 -4.87 -15.66
CA LEU A 105 -7.68 -4.40 -14.38
C LEU A 105 -9.22 -4.45 -14.34
N GLY A 106 -9.88 -4.16 -15.47
CA GLY A 106 -11.33 -4.17 -15.62
C GLY A 106 -11.95 -5.54 -15.89
N LYS A 107 -11.14 -6.61 -16.07
CA LYS A 107 -11.60 -7.95 -16.49
C LYS A 107 -12.58 -7.89 -17.67
N LEU A 108 -12.26 -7.07 -18.68
CA LEU A 108 -13.10 -7.02 -19.87
C LEU A 108 -13.03 -8.36 -20.62
N PRO A 109 -14.12 -8.80 -21.27
CA PRO A 109 -14.11 -10.02 -22.05
C PRO A 109 -13.14 -9.87 -23.23
N GLU A 110 -12.24 -10.83 -23.39
CA GLU A 110 -11.41 -10.94 -24.58
C GLU A 110 -12.27 -11.46 -25.74
N PRO A 111 -12.10 -10.93 -26.96
CA PRO A 111 -12.77 -11.48 -28.13
C PRO A 111 -12.33 -12.92 -28.37
N GLU A 112 -13.24 -13.78 -28.80
CA GLU A 112 -12.91 -15.17 -29.12
C GLU A 112 -11.91 -15.21 -30.30
N LEU A 113 -10.67 -15.59 -30.00
CA LEU A 113 -9.63 -15.77 -30.99
C LEU A 113 -9.66 -17.21 -31.51
N ASN A 114 -9.84 -17.37 -32.82
CA ASN A 114 -9.86 -18.67 -33.50
C ASN A 114 -8.50 -19.40 -33.46
N HIS A 115 -7.41 -18.70 -33.14
CA HIS A 115 -6.08 -19.27 -32.99
C HIS A 115 -5.50 -18.98 -31.61
N ARG A 116 -5.15 -20.04 -30.87
CA ARG A 116 -4.30 -19.98 -29.68
C ARG A 116 -2.89 -20.37 -30.09
N PHE A 117 -1.93 -19.48 -29.86
CA PHE A 117 -0.51 -19.85 -29.92
C PHE A 117 -0.16 -20.48 -28.57
N PHE A 118 0.23 -21.76 -28.61
CA PHE A 118 0.68 -22.55 -27.46
C PHE A 118 2.12 -22.19 -27.08
#